data_AF-A0A7Y8I2R9-F1
#
_entry.id   AF-A0A7Y8I2R9-F1
#
_cell.length_a   1.000
_cell.length_b   1.000
_cell.length_c   1.000
_cell.angle_alpha   90.00
_cell.angle_beta   90.00
_cell.angle_gamma   90.00
#
_symmetry.space_group_name_H-M   'P 1'
#
loop_
_entity.id
_entity.type
_entity.pdbx_description
1 polymer ?
#
loop_
_entity_poly.entity_id
_entity_poly.type
_entity_poly.pdbx_seq_one_letter_code
_entity_poly.pdbx_strand_id
1 'polypeptide(L)'
;MLPPKAGNDRLRLAYLVSNHPITSQAFVVREIEALRGEGFDIEVLSIGRPDRGPEEMSALEREELKKTFYVRDAGAPGAAAAHLKLIFRRPGRYARALLEAIRIGGA
;
A
#
# COMPACT_ATOMS: atom_id res chain seq x y z
N MET A 1 12.89 19.30 -6.51
CA MET A 1 11.45 19.35 -6.20
C MET A 1 11.32 20.17 -4.92
N LEU A 2 10.53 21.25 -4.90
CA LEU A 2 10.41 22.08 -3.69
C LEU A 2 9.67 21.28 -2.61
N PRO A 3 10.17 21.22 -1.36
CA PRO A 3 9.45 20.56 -0.28
C PRO A 3 8.09 21.24 -0.07
N PRO A 4 7.03 20.47 0.24
CA PRO A 4 5.72 21.03 0.51
C PRO A 4 5.83 22.00 1.69
N LYS A 5 5.34 23.23 1.50
CA LYS A 5 5.32 24.24 2.57
C LYS A 5 4.68 23.64 3.81
N ALA A 6 5.30 23.86 4.97
CA ALA A 6 4.76 23.55 6.29
C ALA A 6 3.52 24.41 6.59
N GLY A 7 2.43 24.13 5.88
CA GLY A 7 1.06 24.35 6.31
C GLY A 7 0.55 23.05 6.93
N ASN A 8 -0.55 23.13 7.66
CA ASN A 8 -1.11 22.03 8.45
C ASN A 8 -1.49 20.75 7.65
N ASP A 9 -1.29 20.75 6.32
CA ASP A 9 -1.46 19.61 5.42
C ASP A 9 -0.09 19.17 4.88
N ARG A 10 0.58 18.27 5.60
CA ARG A 10 1.69 17.50 5.00
C ARG A 10 1.14 16.75 3.80
N LEU A 11 1.78 16.87 2.63
CA LEU A 11 1.33 16.15 1.44
C LEU A 11 1.43 14.64 1.71
N ARG A 12 0.29 13.96 1.68
CA ARG A 12 0.19 12.51 1.94
C ARG A 12 0.40 11.72 0.66
N LEU A 13 1.32 10.78 0.71
CA LEU A 13 1.69 9.89 -0.39
C LEU A 13 1.51 8.44 0.07
N ALA A 14 0.88 7.62 -0.78
CA ALA A 14 0.73 6.19 -0.54
C ALA A 14 1.57 5.40 -1.56
N TYR A 15 2.55 4.64 -1.08
CA TYR A 15 3.38 3.76 -1.90
C TYR A 15 2.79 2.36 -1.88
N LEU A 16 2.39 1.84 -3.05
CA LEU A 16 1.92 0.46 -3.21
C LEU A 16 3.06 -0.41 -3.75
N VAL A 17 3.47 -1.41 -2.97
CA VAL A 17 4.52 -2.38 -3.31
C VAL A 17 3.95 -3.79 -3.35
N SER A 18 4.47 -4.64 -4.23
CA SER A 18 3.97 -6.01 -4.40
C SER A 18 4.24 -6.87 -3.17
N ASN A 19 5.50 -7.10 -2.81
CA ASN A 19 5.91 -7.83 -1.61
C ASN A 19 6.95 -6.98 -0.86
N HIS A 20 6.75 -6.76 0.44
CA HIS A 20 7.66 -5.94 1.26
C HIS A 20 7.76 -6.43 2.70
N PRO A 21 8.97 -6.48 3.30
CA PRO A 21 10.28 -6.12 2.75
C PRO A 21 10.97 -7.20 1.90
N ILE A 22 11.54 -6.81 0.75
CA ILE A 22 12.47 -7.62 -0.05
C ILE A 22 13.82 -6.88 -0.11
N THR A 23 14.94 -7.58 0.10
CA THR A 23 16.31 -7.03 0.11
C THR A 23 16.65 -6.23 -1.16
N SER A 24 16.08 -6.60 -2.31
CA SER A 24 16.28 -5.92 -3.60
C SER A 24 15.50 -4.60 -3.74
N GLN A 25 14.57 -4.28 -2.82
CA GLN A 25 13.81 -3.02 -2.81
C GLN A 25 14.46 -1.93 -1.95
N ALA A 26 15.75 -2.05 -1.63
CA ALA A 26 16.46 -1.04 -0.85
C ALA A 26 16.40 0.38 -1.48
N PHE A 27 16.16 0.48 -2.79
CA PHE A 27 15.89 1.75 -3.46
C PHE A 27 14.60 2.41 -2.95
N VAL A 28 13.50 1.67 -2.84
CA VAL A 28 12.21 2.18 -2.38
C VAL A 28 12.30 2.64 -0.93
N VAL A 29 13.01 1.89 -0.07
CA VAL A 29 13.23 2.27 1.33
C VAL A 29 14.02 3.58 1.43
N ARG A 30 15.15 3.69 0.70
CA ARG A 30 15.97 4.91 0.71
C ARG A 30 15.24 6.13 0.16
N GLU A 31 14.41 5.94 -0.87
CA GLU A 31 13.60 7.03 -1.43
C GLU A 31 12.52 7.50 -0.45
N ILE A 32 11.83 6.56 0.22
CA ILE A 32 10.84 6.89 1.26
C ILE A 32 11.50 7.62 2.43
N GLU A 33 12.68 7.18 2.88
CA GLU A 33 13.42 7.87 3.95
C GLU A 33 13.80 9.30 3.55
N ALA A 34 14.31 9.49 2.33
CA ALA A 34 14.64 10.83 1.82
C ALA A 34 13.41 11.73 1.75
N LEU A 35 12.29 11.23 1.23
CA LEU A 35 11.04 12.00 1.14
C LEU A 35 10.42 12.27 2.51
N ARG A 36 10.48 11.34 3.46
CA ARG A 36 10.06 11.61 4.86
C ARG A 36 10.94 12.69 5.50
N GLY A 37 12.25 12.69 5.21
CA GLY A 37 13.19 13.74 5.63
C GLY A 37 12.84 15.13 5.07
N GLU A 38 12.28 15.19 3.86
CA GLU A 38 11.79 16.42 3.20
C GLU A 38 10.39 16.86 3.70
N GLY A 39 9.81 16.14 4.69
CA GLY A 39 8.56 16.52 5.36
C GLY A 39 7.28 15.94 4.76
N PHE A 40 7.37 14.98 3.85
CA PHE A 40 6.21 14.27 3.31
C PHE A 40 5.68 13.23 4.31
N ASP A 41 4.37 13.02 4.33
CA ASP A 41 3.73 11.94 5.09
C ASP A 41 3.52 10.73 4.16
N ILE A 42 4.28 9.66 4.39
CA ILE A 42 4.32 8.49 3.48
C ILE A 42 3.80 7.24 4.19
N GLU A 43 2.73 6.68 3.65
CA GLU A 43 2.21 5.34 4.00
C GLU A 43 2.68 4.29 3.00
N VAL A 44 3.13 3.15 3.50
CA VAL A 44 3.57 2.01 2.69
C VAL A 44 2.51 0.91 2.77
N LEU A 45 1.96 0.56 1.61
CA LEU A 45 0.97 -0.48 1.41
C LEU A 45 1.63 -1.63 0.67
N SER A 46 1.56 -2.85 1.22
CA SER A 46 2.08 -4.03 0.55
C SER A 46 0.96 -4.98 0.14
N ILE A 47 1.01 -5.51 -1.08
CA ILE A 47 0.01 -6.47 -1.57
C ILE A 47 0.18 -7.82 -0.86
N GLY A 48 1.41 -8.31 -0.72
CA GLY A 48 1.75 -9.59 -0.11
C GLY A 48 2.79 -9.46 0.99
N ARG A 49 2.80 -10.43 1.91
CA ARG A 49 3.87 -10.57 2.90
C ARG A 49 5.21 -10.83 2.22
N PRO A 50 6.32 -10.49 2.87
CA PRO A 50 7.65 -10.88 2.41
C PRO A 50 7.77 -12.41 2.38
N ASP A 51 8.56 -12.93 1.45
CA ASP A 51 8.78 -14.37 1.29
C ASP A 51 9.66 -14.98 2.41
N ARG A 52 10.31 -14.13 3.21
CA ARG A 52 11.21 -14.51 4.31
C ARG A 52 10.57 -14.25 5.67
N GLY A 53 10.90 -15.09 6.65
CA GLY A 53 10.43 -14.93 8.02
C GLY A 53 11.12 -13.78 8.78
N PRO A 54 10.52 -13.27 9.88
CA PRO A 54 11.09 -12.19 10.69
C PRO A 54 12.47 -12.51 11.28
N GLU A 55 12.78 -13.80 11.43
CA GLU A 55 14.04 -14.33 11.95
C GLU A 55 15.23 -14.03 11.02
N GLU A 56 14.98 -13.88 9.72
CA GLU A 56 15.97 -13.60 8.67
C GLU A 56 16.08 -12.11 8.34
N MET A 57 15.41 -11.26 9.11
CA MET A 57 15.32 -9.82 8.87
C MET A 57 16.17 -9.00 9.85
N SER A 58 16.78 -7.96 9.30
CA SER A 58 17.44 -6.90 10.07
C SER A 58 16.44 -6.17 10.98
N ALA A 59 16.95 -5.44 11.98
CA ALA A 59 16.12 -4.68 12.90
C ALA A 59 15.24 -3.63 12.17
N LEU A 60 15.79 -3.00 11.12
CA LEU A 60 15.10 -2.02 10.29
C LEU A 60 13.95 -2.67 9.50
N GLU A 61 14.19 -3.82 8.87
CA GLU A 61 13.15 -4.57 8.15
C GLU A 61 12.01 -5.02 9.07
N ARG A 62 12.32 -5.38 10.33
CA ARG A 62 11.30 -5.74 11.33
C ARG A 62 10.45 -4.56 11.79
N GLU A 63 10.97 -3.35 11.79
CA GLU A 63 10.16 -2.15 12.06
C GLU A 63 9.22 -1.83 10.90
N GLU A 64 9.69 -1.94 9.65
CA GLU A 64 8.87 -1.69 8.47
C GLU A 64 7.77 -2.76 8.32
N LEU A 65 8.03 -4.02 8.68
CA LEU A 65 7.02 -5.07 8.81
C LEU A 65 5.81 -4.64 9.68
N LYS A 66 6.05 -3.90 10.77
CA LYS A 66 4.99 -3.46 11.69
C LYS A 66 4.23 -2.24 11.18
N LYS A 67 4.85 -1.42 10.33
CA LYS A 67 4.29 -0.18 9.79
C LYS A 67 3.60 -0.38 8.44
N THR A 68 3.79 -1.54 7.80
CA THR A 68 3.24 -1.86 6.49
C THR A 68 1.84 -2.45 6.61
N PHE A 69 0.87 -1.90 5.87
CA PHE A 69 -0.44 -2.50 5.74
C PHE A 69 -0.44 -3.56 4.64
N TYR A 70 -0.77 -4.80 5.00
CA TYR A 70 -0.83 -5.93 4.07
C TYR A 70 -2.24 -6.12 3.53
N VAL A 71 -2.43 -5.83 2.24
CA VAL A 71 -3.75 -5.90 1.59
C VAL A 71 -4.28 -7.35 1.58
N ARG A 72 -3.42 -8.35 1.38
CA ARG A 72 -3.81 -9.76 1.44
C ARG A 72 -4.17 -10.26 2.84
N ASP A 73 -3.69 -9.63 3.91
CA ASP A 73 -4.02 -10.04 5.30
C ASP A 73 -5.51 -9.81 5.62
N ALA A 74 -6.18 -8.91 4.89
CA ALA A 74 -7.63 -8.74 4.99
C ALA A 74 -8.42 -9.99 4.53
N GLY A 75 -7.81 -10.84 3.70
CA GLY A 75 -8.38 -12.09 3.21
C GLY A 75 -9.68 -11.93 2.41
N ALA A 76 -10.30 -13.06 2.08
CA ALA A 76 -11.61 -13.10 1.42
C ALA A 76 -12.72 -12.37 2.21
N PRO A 77 -12.79 -12.44 3.56
CA PRO A 77 -13.80 -11.70 4.33
C PRO A 77 -13.64 -10.18 4.23
N GLY A 78 -12.40 -9.67 4.32
CA GLY A 78 -12.13 -8.24 4.17
C GLY A 78 -12.42 -7.74 2.77
N ALA A 79 -12.10 -8.54 1.74
CA ALA A 79 -12.51 -8.24 0.37
C ALA A 79 -14.04 -8.16 0.24
N ALA A 80 -14.77 -9.18 0.70
CA ALA A 80 -16.24 -9.21 0.65
C ALA A 80 -16.87 -7.98 1.36
N ALA A 81 -16.36 -7.62 2.53
CA ALA A 81 -16.81 -6.42 3.26
C ALA A 81 -16.55 -5.13 2.47
N ALA A 82 -15.39 -5.02 1.80
CA ALA A 82 -15.06 -3.87 0.95
C ALA A 82 -15.99 -3.79 -0.27
N HIS A 83 -16.29 -4.92 -0.92
CA HIS A 83 -17.24 -5.00 -2.03
C HIS A 83 -18.65 -4.58 -1.59
N LEU A 84 -19.17 -5.13 -0.48
CA LEU A 84 -20.47 -4.74 0.07
C LEU A 84 -20.52 -3.25 0.37
N LYS A 85 -19.51 -2.71 1.05
CA LYS A 85 -19.41 -1.26 1.35
C LYS A 85 -19.44 -0.41 0.07
N LEU A 86 -18.78 -0.86 -1.01
CA LEU A 86 -18.72 -0.10 -2.27
C LEU A 86 -20.04 -0.18 -3.05
N ILE A 87 -20.72 -1.34 -3.04
CA ILE A 87 -22.05 -1.52 -3.62
C ILE A 87 -23.05 -0.56 -2.96
N PHE A 88 -23.08 -0.50 -1.62
CA PHE A 88 -24.04 0.36 -0.90
C PHE A 88 -23.68 1.85 -0.95
N ARG A 89 -22.39 2.23 -0.97
CA ARG A 89 -21.99 3.64 -1.01
C ARG A 89 -22.06 4.24 -2.41
N ARG A 90 -21.73 3.47 -3.45
CA ARG A 90 -21.57 3.96 -4.84
C ARG A 90 -21.91 2.88 -5.88
N PRO A 91 -23.17 2.44 -5.98
CA PRO A 91 -23.57 1.30 -6.82
C PRO A 91 -23.22 1.47 -8.30
N GLY A 92 -23.43 2.67 -8.86
CA GLY A 92 -23.11 2.93 -10.28
C GLY A 92 -21.61 2.89 -10.60
N ARG A 93 -20.74 3.30 -9.67
CA ARG A 93 -19.28 3.20 -9.85
C ARG A 93 -18.80 1.76 -9.67
N TYR A 94 -19.41 1.04 -8.74
CA TYR A 94 -19.16 -0.39 -8.55
C TYR A 94 -19.47 -1.20 -9.82
N ALA A 95 -20.66 -1.00 -10.39
CA ALA A 95 -21.06 -1.69 -11.62
C ALA A 95 -20.12 -1.41 -12.80
N ARG A 96 -19.69 -0.16 -12.99
CA ARG A 96 -18.68 0.19 -14.01
C ARG A 96 -17.35 -0.49 -13.75
N ALA A 97 -16.85 -0.44 -12.51
CA ALA A 97 -15.58 -1.09 -12.15
C ALA A 97 -15.64 -2.61 -12.36
N LEU A 98 -16.79 -3.24 -12.06
CA LEU A 98 -17.00 -4.67 -12.29
C LEU A 98 -17.03 -5.02 -13.79
N LEU A 99 -17.69 -4.21 -14.62
CA LEU A 99 -17.69 -4.39 -16.08
C LEU A 99 -16.28 -4.28 -16.66
N GLU A 100 -15.51 -3.27 -16.25
CA GLU A 100 -14.12 -3.12 -16.67
C GLU A 100 -13.26 -4.30 -16.20
N ALA A 101 -13.44 -4.78 -14.97
CA ALA A 101 -12.71 -5.93 -14.45
C ALA A 101 -13.01 -7.21 -15.26
N ILE A 102 -14.27 -7.46 -15.60
CA ILE A 102 -14.66 -8.59 -16.47
C ILE A 102 -14.07 -8.42 -17.87
N ARG A 103 -14.04 -7.19 -18.41
CA ARG A 103 -13.44 -6.92 -19.73
C ARG A 103 -11.94 -7.17 -19.76
N ILE A 104 -11.23 -6.86 -18.67
CA ILE A 104 -9.79 -7.08 -18.55
C ILE A 104 -9.47 -8.56 -18.25
N GLY A 105 -10.31 -9.21 -17.44
CA GLY A 105 -10.16 -10.63 -17.08
C GLY A 105 -10.69 -11.62 -18.13
N GLY A 106 -11.38 -11.12 -19.15
CA GLY A 106 -11.87 -11.89 -20.28
C GLY A 106 -10.92 -11.82 -21.47
N ALA A 107 -9.86 -12.65 -21.43
CA ALA A 107 -9.12 -13.16 -22.58
C ALA A 107 -8.60 -14.56 -22.24
#